data_AF-L7LKK0-F1
#
_entry.id   AF-L7LKK0-F1
#
_cell.length_a   1.000
_cell.length_b   1.000
_cell.length_c   1.000
_cell.angle_alpha   90.00
_cell.angle_beta   90.00
_cell.angle_gamma   90.00
#
_symmetry.space_group_name_H-M   'P 1'
#
loop_
_entity.id
_entity.type
_entity.pdbx_description
1 polymer ?
#
loop_
_entity_poly.entity_id
_entity_poly.type
_entity_poly.pdbx_seq_one_letter_code
_entity_poly.pdbx_strand_id
1 'polypeptide(L)'
;MTIRKPILAAVAAFALPLTACSTTPDPAPVADVSVTAPQSTTPPTTPELTETQKDRIFLQVVAEEGITGQQAIDTAHAICDALDAGNTPEAVALVVLDGFDGDTDQAGALLGAGIQAYCPQYSDAMGSIGGDPA
;
A
#
# COMPACT_ATOMS: atom_id res chain seq x y z
N MET A 1 -51.96 -16.02 -6.46
CA MET A 1 -51.73 -17.29 -5.73
C MET A 1 -51.84 -18.42 -6.75
N THR A 2 -50.71 -18.88 -7.28
CA THR A 2 -50.65 -19.90 -8.34
C THR A 2 -49.42 -20.77 -8.13
N ILE A 3 -49.66 -22.07 -7.91
CA ILE A 3 -48.70 -23.15 -7.61
C ILE A 3 -48.23 -23.78 -8.92
N ARG A 4 -46.91 -24.06 -9.12
CA ARG A 4 -46.35 -25.28 -9.79
C ARG A 4 -44.87 -25.54 -9.44
N LYS A 5 -44.66 -26.43 -8.46
CA LYS A 5 -43.71 -27.57 -8.31
C LYS A 5 -42.25 -27.58 -8.86
N PRO A 6 -41.36 -28.38 -8.20
CA PRO A 6 -39.91 -28.24 -8.12
C PRO A 6 -39.14 -29.02 -9.20
N ILE A 7 -37.91 -28.58 -9.50
CA ILE A 7 -36.98 -29.34 -10.35
C ILE A 7 -35.67 -29.56 -9.58
N LEU A 8 -35.44 -30.85 -9.32
CA LEU A 8 -34.17 -31.45 -8.94
C LEU A 8 -33.14 -31.37 -10.08
N ALA A 9 -31.88 -31.54 -9.68
CA ALA A 9 -30.69 -31.89 -10.49
C ALA A 9 -29.95 -30.68 -11.09
N ALA A 10 -28.61 -30.63 -11.12
CA ALA A 10 -27.62 -31.69 -10.96
C ALA A 10 -26.33 -31.11 -10.36
N VAL A 11 -25.72 -31.85 -9.44
CA VAL A 11 -24.32 -31.67 -9.04
C VAL A 11 -23.48 -32.14 -10.23
N ALA A 12 -22.92 -31.20 -10.99
CA ALA A 12 -21.91 -31.51 -12.00
C ALA A 12 -20.54 -31.48 -11.32
N ALA A 13 -20.02 -32.68 -11.04
CA ALA A 13 -18.63 -32.89 -10.68
C ALA A 13 -17.74 -32.51 -11.89
N PHE A 14 -17.09 -31.36 -11.83
CA PHE A 14 -16.01 -31.02 -12.75
C PHE A 14 -14.71 -31.68 -12.28
N ALA A 15 -14.46 -32.89 -12.76
CA ALA A 15 -13.15 -33.50 -12.75
C ALA A 15 -12.34 -32.89 -13.91
N LEU A 16 -11.53 -31.87 -13.60
CA LEU A 16 -10.53 -31.34 -14.54
C LEU A 16 -9.24 -32.17 -14.41
N PRO A 17 -8.68 -32.68 -15.52
CA PRO A 17 -7.43 -33.42 -15.49
C PRO A 17 -6.26 -32.49 -15.14
N LEU A 18 -5.42 -32.92 -14.20
CA LEU A 18 -4.11 -32.33 -13.91
C LEU A 18 -3.18 -32.57 -15.12
N THR A 19 -3.20 -31.65 -16.08
CA THR A 19 -2.19 -31.60 -17.13
C THR A 19 -0.92 -30.98 -16.54
N ALA A 20 -0.04 -31.82 -16.05
CA ALA A 20 1.32 -31.45 -15.65
C ALA A 20 2.13 -31.05 -16.90
N CYS A 21 2.38 -29.76 -17.09
CA CYS A 21 3.44 -29.29 -17.98
C CYS A 21 4.79 -29.47 -17.26
N SER A 22 5.41 -30.63 -17.48
CA SER A 22 6.82 -30.86 -17.20
C SER A 22 7.64 -30.50 -18.44
N THR A 23 8.36 -29.38 -18.40
CA THR A 23 9.39 -29.06 -19.41
C THR A 23 10.77 -29.07 -18.76
N THR A 24 11.54 -30.11 -19.06
CA THR A 24 12.99 -30.24 -18.88
C THR A 24 13.43 -30.97 -20.16
N PRO A 25 14.43 -30.53 -20.97
CA PRO A 25 15.82 -30.23 -20.55
C PRO A 25 16.60 -29.17 -21.38
N ASP A 26 17.69 -28.60 -20.82
CA ASP A 26 19.01 -28.51 -21.49
C ASP A 26 20.12 -28.06 -20.50
N PRO A 27 21.13 -28.90 -20.22
CA PRO A 27 22.34 -28.48 -19.51
C PRO A 27 23.56 -28.49 -20.44
N ALA A 28 23.96 -27.33 -20.97
CA ALA A 28 25.36 -26.94 -21.26
C ALA A 28 25.45 -25.49 -21.78
N PRO A 29 26.57 -24.75 -21.61
CA PRO A 29 27.71 -24.94 -20.73
C PRO A 29 27.60 -24.04 -19.48
N VAL A 30 28.24 -24.46 -18.39
CA VAL A 30 28.58 -23.56 -17.27
C VAL A 30 29.60 -22.53 -17.77
N ALA A 31 29.11 -21.46 -18.39
CA ALA A 31 29.85 -20.21 -18.40
C ALA A 31 29.81 -19.71 -16.96
N ASP A 32 30.91 -19.98 -16.26
CA ASP A 32 31.27 -19.46 -14.96
C ASP A 32 30.83 -17.99 -14.88
N VAL A 33 29.68 -17.72 -14.23
CA VAL A 33 29.35 -16.35 -13.86
C VAL A 33 30.30 -16.05 -12.73
N SER A 34 31.46 -15.53 -13.13
CA SER A 34 32.40 -14.84 -12.26
C SER A 34 31.56 -14.02 -11.29
N VAL A 35 31.59 -14.43 -10.02
CA VAL A 35 31.06 -13.66 -8.91
C VAL A 35 31.87 -12.37 -8.89
N THR A 36 31.46 -11.43 -9.73
CA THR A 36 31.83 -10.04 -9.59
C THR A 36 31.26 -9.66 -8.24
N ALA A 37 32.15 -9.19 -7.37
CA ALA A 37 31.91 -8.77 -6.00
C ALA A 37 30.54 -8.09 -5.82
N PRO A 38 29.96 -8.09 -4.60
CA PRO A 38 28.86 -7.18 -4.30
C PRO A 38 29.33 -5.78 -4.69
N GLN A 39 28.85 -5.29 -5.84
CA GLN A 39 28.92 -3.90 -6.13
C GLN A 39 28.02 -3.29 -5.06
N SER A 40 28.66 -2.72 -4.04
CA SER A 40 28.12 -1.55 -3.37
C SER A 40 27.95 -0.48 -4.46
N THR A 41 26.96 -0.67 -5.32
CA THR A 41 26.33 0.43 -6.03
C THR A 41 25.79 1.30 -4.92
N THR A 42 26.49 2.39 -4.67
CA THR A 42 25.93 3.57 -4.03
C THR A 42 24.50 3.70 -4.55
N PRO A 43 23.48 3.75 -3.66
CA PRO A 43 22.10 3.94 -4.08
C PRO A 43 22.04 5.09 -5.10
N PRO A 44 21.21 4.99 -6.15
CA PRO A 44 20.97 6.13 -7.02
C PRO A 44 20.66 7.31 -6.10
N THR A 45 21.41 8.40 -6.27
CA THR A 45 21.13 9.67 -5.61
C THR A 45 19.82 10.19 -6.19
N THR A 46 18.70 9.56 -5.81
CA THR A 46 17.39 10.17 -5.96
C THR A 46 17.49 11.48 -5.21
N PRO A 47 17.25 12.63 -5.87
CA PRO A 47 17.31 13.90 -5.17
C PRO A 47 16.34 13.83 -4.00
N GLU A 48 16.89 13.87 -2.79
CA GLU A 48 16.09 13.92 -1.58
C GLU A 48 15.38 15.27 -1.55
N LEU A 49 14.05 15.23 -1.48
CA LEU A 49 13.26 16.45 -1.32
C LEU A 49 13.58 17.04 0.06
N THR A 50 13.79 18.36 0.11
CA THR A 50 13.87 19.05 1.39
C THR A 50 12.53 18.98 2.12
N GLU A 51 12.52 19.10 3.45
CA GLU A 51 11.26 19.12 4.23
C GLU A 51 10.29 20.19 3.70
N THR A 52 10.78 21.40 3.42
CA THR A 52 9.94 22.46 2.81
C THR A 52 9.37 22.08 1.43
N GLN A 53 10.04 21.23 0.66
CA GLN A 53 9.48 20.73 -0.59
C GLN A 53 8.40 19.68 -0.34
N LYS A 54 8.62 18.76 0.62
CA LYS A 54 7.62 17.78 1.05
C LYS A 54 6.38 18.47 1.61
N ASP A 55 6.54 19.46 2.48
CA ASP A 55 5.46 20.27 3.05
C ASP A 55 4.59 20.92 1.98
N ARG A 56 5.22 21.53 0.97
CA ARG A 56 4.48 22.16 -0.12
C ARG A 56 3.72 21.16 -0.97
N ILE A 57 4.31 20.00 -1.26
CA ILE A 57 3.66 18.94 -2.03
C ILE A 57 2.50 18.35 -1.23
N PHE A 58 2.72 18.03 0.04
CA PHE A 58 1.71 17.55 0.97
C PHE A 58 0.53 18.51 1.06
N LEU A 59 0.79 19.79 1.36
CA LEU A 59 -0.24 20.82 1.45
C LEU A 59 -0.98 21.03 0.13
N GLN A 60 -0.30 20.86 -1.01
CA GLN A 60 -0.95 20.95 -2.32
C GLN A 60 -1.97 19.81 -2.51
N VAL A 61 -1.63 18.59 -2.08
CA VAL A 61 -2.51 17.43 -2.17
C VAL A 61 -3.69 17.56 -1.22
N VAL A 62 -3.45 17.85 0.06
CA VAL A 62 -4.53 17.88 1.06
C VAL A 62 -5.42 19.13 0.97
N ALA A 63 -4.96 20.18 0.29
CA ALA A 63 -5.78 21.38 0.04
C ALA A 63 -7.00 21.10 -0.85
N GLU A 64 -6.96 20.07 -1.70
CA GLU A 64 -8.13 19.65 -2.51
C GLU A 64 -9.29 19.16 -1.63
N GLU A 65 -8.96 18.60 -0.46
CA GLU A 65 -9.90 18.13 0.55
C GLU A 65 -10.30 19.23 1.56
N GLY A 66 -9.82 20.46 1.36
CA GLY A 66 -10.05 21.59 2.26
C GLY A 66 -9.16 21.60 3.51
N ILE A 67 -8.15 20.74 3.58
CA ILE A 67 -7.21 20.63 4.69
C ILE A 67 -6.03 21.56 4.43
N THR A 68 -5.71 22.45 5.38
CA THR A 68 -4.63 23.42 5.22
C THR A 68 -3.93 23.74 6.54
N GLY A 69 -2.74 24.36 6.46
CA GLY A 69 -2.04 24.93 7.60
C GLY A 69 -1.06 23.97 8.31
N GLN A 70 -0.35 24.50 9.31
CA GLN A 70 0.72 23.77 10.01
C GLN A 70 0.21 22.54 10.77
N GLN A 71 -1.01 22.60 11.33
CA GLN A 71 -1.59 21.46 12.04
C GLN A 71 -1.67 20.20 11.15
N ALA A 72 -1.91 20.35 9.85
CA ALA A 72 -1.94 19.23 8.93
C ALA A 72 -0.54 18.60 8.76
N ILE A 73 0.50 19.44 8.66
CA ILE A 73 1.90 18.99 8.59
C ILE A 73 2.31 18.30 9.88
N ASP A 74 2.01 18.92 11.03
CA ASP A 74 2.32 18.36 12.36
C ASP A 74 1.63 17.00 12.55
N THR A 75 0.38 16.87 12.12
CA THR A 75 -0.37 15.60 12.17
C THR A 75 0.25 14.56 11.23
N ALA A 76 0.65 14.94 10.02
CA ALA A 76 1.31 14.05 9.06
C ALA A 76 2.65 13.52 9.59
N HIS A 77 3.44 14.36 10.27
CA HIS A 77 4.65 13.91 10.95
C HIS A 77 4.33 12.98 12.13
N ALA A 78 3.33 13.30 12.94
CA ALA A 78 2.92 12.46 14.07
C ALA A 78 2.46 11.05 13.65
N ILE A 79 1.84 10.92 12.48
CA ILE A 79 1.52 9.62 11.87
C ILE A 79 2.79 8.80 11.65
N CYS A 80 3.82 9.40 11.04
CA CYS A 80 5.08 8.73 10.77
C CYS A 80 5.81 8.37 12.08
N ASP A 81 5.82 9.28 13.05
CA ASP A 81 6.40 9.02 14.38
C ASP A 81 5.70 7.85 15.10
N ALA A 82 4.37 7.74 14.97
CA ALA A 82 3.62 6.65 15.55
C ALA A 82 3.96 5.30 14.89
N LEU A 83 4.12 5.26 13.56
CA LEU A 83 4.53 4.06 12.84
C LEU A 83 5.97 3.66 13.18
N ASP A 84 6.88 4.63 13.28
CA ASP A 84 8.27 4.41 13.72
C ASP A 84 8.36 3.90 15.17
N ALA A 85 7.40 4.30 16.02
CA ALA A 85 7.25 3.76 17.38
C ALA A 85 6.71 2.31 17.42
N GLY A 86 6.39 1.71 16.27
CA GLY A 86 5.91 0.33 16.16
C GLY A 86 4.39 0.16 16.32
N ASN A 87 3.61 1.24 16.24
CA ASN A 87 2.16 1.13 16.17
C ASN A 87 1.73 0.51 14.85
N THR A 88 0.62 -0.23 14.84
CA THR A 88 0.12 -0.83 13.61
C THR A 88 -0.55 0.23 12.72
N PRO A 89 -0.51 0.07 11.38
CA PRO A 89 -1.21 0.95 10.44
C PRO A 89 -2.68 1.19 10.79
N GLU A 90 -3.40 0.15 11.23
CA GLU A 90 -4.80 0.23 11.64
C GLU A 90 -4.97 1.11 12.88
N ALA A 91 -4.11 0.95 13.88
CA ALA A 91 -4.18 1.73 15.11
C ALA A 91 -3.92 3.22 14.84
N VAL A 92 -2.93 3.52 13.99
CA VAL A 92 -2.61 4.90 13.59
C VAL A 92 -3.77 5.50 12.80
N ALA A 93 -4.36 4.77 11.86
CA ALA A 93 -5.53 5.22 11.11
C ALA A 93 -6.72 5.56 12.03
N LEU A 94 -7.01 4.72 13.03
CA LEU A 94 -8.08 4.97 14.00
C LEU A 94 -7.80 6.22 14.85
N VAL A 95 -6.56 6.43 15.28
CA VAL A 95 -6.17 7.63 16.05
C VAL A 95 -6.35 8.89 15.21
N VAL A 96 -5.98 8.86 13.94
CA VAL A 96 -6.19 10.00 13.03
C VAL A 96 -7.68 10.25 12.83
N LEU A 97 -8.48 9.20 12.64
CA LEU A 97 -9.93 9.34 12.50
C LEU A 97 -10.62 9.91 13.74
N ASP A 98 -10.15 9.56 14.95
CA ASP A 98 -10.71 10.04 16.20
C ASP A 98 -10.22 11.46 16.57
N GLY A 99 -8.97 11.79 16.22
CA GLY A 99 -8.32 13.04 16.60
C GLY A 99 -8.40 14.16 15.57
N PHE A 100 -8.82 13.89 14.33
CA PHE A 100 -8.89 14.87 13.25
C PHE A 100 -10.26 15.57 13.22
N ASP A 101 -10.27 16.91 13.23
CA ASP A 101 -11.48 17.76 13.21
C ASP A 101 -12.21 17.78 11.84
N GLY A 102 -12.08 16.74 11.02
CA GLY A 102 -12.69 16.65 9.69
C GLY A 102 -13.43 15.33 9.46
N ASP A 103 -14.02 15.19 8.28
CA ASP A 103 -14.73 13.97 7.90
C ASP A 103 -13.75 12.82 7.63
N THR A 104 -14.24 11.58 7.67
CA THR A 104 -13.47 10.35 7.41
C THR A 104 -12.66 10.41 6.12
N ASP A 105 -13.21 11.01 5.06
CA ASP A 105 -12.55 11.14 3.76
C ASP A 105 -11.34 12.08 3.85
N GLN A 106 -11.48 13.20 4.57
CA GLN A 106 -10.40 14.16 4.81
C GLN A 106 -9.30 13.54 5.68
N ALA A 107 -9.68 12.80 6.73
CA ALA A 107 -8.73 12.07 7.56
C ALA A 107 -7.95 11.01 6.76
N GLY A 108 -8.63 10.28 5.87
CA GLY A 108 -8.01 9.31 4.97
C GLY A 108 -7.04 9.97 3.98
N ALA A 109 -7.42 11.11 3.41
CA ALA A 109 -6.55 11.87 2.51
C ALA A 109 -5.32 12.45 3.22
N LEU A 110 -5.50 13.02 4.42
CA LEU A 110 -4.41 13.48 5.27
C LEU A 110 -3.41 12.35 5.54
N LEU A 111 -3.94 11.19 5.96
CA LEU A 111 -3.16 10.02 6.30
C LEU A 111 -2.38 9.50 5.08
N GLY A 112 -3.06 9.29 3.96
CA GLY A 112 -2.43 8.81 2.73
C GLY A 112 -1.38 9.78 2.16
N ALA A 113 -1.70 11.06 2.08
CA ALA A 113 -0.78 12.09 1.59
C ALA A 113 0.42 12.25 2.52
N GLY A 114 0.20 12.21 3.84
CA GLY A 114 1.27 12.32 4.85
C GLY A 114 2.27 11.17 4.75
N ILE A 115 1.79 9.94 4.64
CA ILE A 115 2.65 8.76 4.49
C ILE A 115 3.47 8.84 3.21
N GLN A 116 2.85 9.19 2.09
CA GLN A 116 3.56 9.32 0.81
C GLN A 116 4.63 10.42 0.82
N ALA A 117 4.37 11.52 1.54
CA ALA A 117 5.30 12.65 1.59
C ALA A 117 6.46 12.44 2.58
N TYR A 118 6.19 11.90 3.76
CA TYR A 118 7.12 11.91 4.89
C TYR A 118 7.68 10.54 5.27
N CYS A 119 6.90 9.46 5.11
CA CYS A 119 7.32 8.11 5.48
C CYS A 119 6.86 7.06 4.44
N PRO A 120 7.35 7.15 3.19
CA PRO A 120 6.90 6.30 2.08
C PRO A 120 7.21 4.81 2.30
N GLN A 121 8.10 4.46 3.23
CA GLN A 121 8.33 3.07 3.65
C GLN A 121 7.08 2.37 4.22
N TYR A 122 6.09 3.12 4.70
CA TYR A 122 4.84 2.58 5.26
C TYR A 122 3.67 2.57 4.28
N SER A 123 3.89 3.02 3.04
CA SER A 123 2.84 3.13 2.01
C SER A 123 2.16 1.80 1.69
N ASP A 124 2.93 0.71 1.57
CA ASP A 124 2.41 -0.63 1.30
C ASP A 124 1.62 -1.21 2.49
N ALA A 125 2.10 -0.97 3.72
CA ALA A 125 1.42 -1.42 4.93
C ALA A 125 0.06 -0.72 5.10
N MET A 126 0.01 0.56 4.73
CA MET A 126 -1.18 1.40 4.72
C MET A 126 -2.10 1.14 3.52
N GLY A 127 -1.57 0.69 2.39
CA GLY A 127 -2.39 0.21 1.27
C GLY A 127 -3.08 -1.12 1.57
N SER A 128 -2.45 -1.97 2.39
CA SER A 128 -2.98 -3.30 2.73
C SER A 128 -4.21 -3.26 3.64
N ILE A 129 -4.39 -2.21 4.44
CA ILE A 129 -5.60 -1.99 5.24
C ILE A 129 -6.81 -1.53 4.41
N GLY A 130 -6.58 -0.90 3.24
CA GLY A 130 -7.63 -0.51 2.30
C GLY A 130 -7.93 -1.55 1.22
N GLY A 131 -7.21 -2.68 1.22
CA GLY A 131 -7.19 -3.65 0.12
C GLY A 131 -8.18 -4.80 0.26
N ASP A 132 -9.39 -4.59 -0.26
CA ASP A 132 -10.03 -5.57 -1.15
C ASP A 132 -10.94 -4.80 -2.14
N PRO A 133 -10.42 -4.37 -3.32
CA PRO A 133 -11.29 -3.95 -4.41
C PRO A 133 -11.94 -5.20 -5.03
N ALA A 134 -13.16 -5.50 -4.58
CA ALA A 134 -14.04 -6.49 -5.21
C ALA A 134 -14.69 -5.95 -6.50
#